data_AF-A0A0J1GRH3-F1
#
_entry.id   AF-A0A0J1GRH3-F1
#
_cell.length_a   1.000
_cell.length_b   1.000
_cell.length_c   1.000
_cell.angle_alpha   90.00
_cell.angle_beta   90.00
_cell.angle_gamma   90.00
#
_symmetry.space_group_name_H-M   'P 1'
#
loop_
_entity.id
_entity.type
_entity.pdbx_description
1 polymer ?
#
loop_
_entity_poly.entity_id
_entity_poly.type
_entity_poly.pdbx_seq_one_letter_code
_entity_poly.pdbx_strand_id
1 'polypeptide(L)'
;MDDPQIWIQPLQKALPASHQSVFTTPVTLINYWAVWCPPCRKELPMLAKMQETLVSSQAPASVGAVHVGNHLPAITATLEKLAATSLGSEFIEDFNAVRQLGFKGLPATVVTVNGLPQYRADGYLHTDPQVLTAWLTCLGVNRAQTITRNEQK
;
A
#
# COMPACT_ATOMS: atom_id res chain seq x y z
N MET A 1 -20.50 11.28 -8.74
CA MET A 1 -20.34 9.95 -8.13
C MET A 1 -19.61 10.21 -6.84
N ASP A 2 -20.39 10.42 -5.78
CA ASP A 2 -19.86 10.68 -4.45
C ASP A 2 -19.00 9.49 -4.01
N ASP A 3 -17.77 9.82 -3.63
CA ASP A 3 -16.70 8.90 -3.27
C ASP A 3 -17.16 8.00 -2.11
N PRO A 4 -17.18 6.66 -2.27
CA PRO A 4 -17.63 5.74 -1.23
C PRO A 4 -16.66 5.72 -0.05
N GLN A 5 -16.68 6.77 0.79
CA GLN A 5 -15.90 6.96 2.02
C GLN A 5 -14.54 6.25 2.01
N ILE A 6 -13.78 6.42 0.94
CA ILE A 6 -12.41 6.00 0.92
C ILE A 6 -11.69 7.08 1.73
N TRP A 7 -11.26 6.77 2.95
CA TRP A 7 -10.50 7.68 3.81
C TRP A 7 -9.05 7.84 3.32
N ILE A 8 -8.89 7.93 2.00
CA ILE A 8 -7.63 8.13 1.32
C ILE A 8 -7.60 9.58 0.81
N GLN A 9 -6.63 10.33 1.30
CA GLN A 9 -6.45 11.75 0.99
C GLN A 9 -5.30 11.94 0.01
N PRO A 10 -5.30 13.00 -0.83
CA PRO A 10 -4.15 13.33 -1.65
C PRO A 10 -2.88 13.51 -0.80
N LEU A 11 -1.77 12.94 -1.26
CA LEU A 11 -0.45 13.10 -0.68
C LEU A 11 0.40 13.99 -1.56
N GLN A 12 0.73 15.18 -1.08
CA GLN A 12 1.52 16.18 -1.81
C GLN A 12 3.05 16.03 -1.62
N LYS A 13 3.50 14.94 -1.01
CA LYS A 13 4.93 14.73 -0.67
C LYS A 13 5.49 13.52 -1.40
N ALA A 14 6.70 13.64 -1.93
CA ALA A 14 7.41 12.55 -2.60
C ALA A 14 7.78 11.41 -1.63
N LEU A 15 7.92 10.19 -2.16
CA LEU A 15 8.39 9.04 -1.39
C LEU A 15 9.90 9.18 -1.14
N PRO A 16 10.38 8.90 0.07
CA PRO A 16 11.81 8.79 0.34
C PRO A 16 12.46 7.75 -0.58
N ALA A 17 13.71 7.98 -1.01
CA ALA A 17 14.41 7.11 -1.95
C ALA A 17 14.50 5.65 -1.49
N SER A 18 14.60 5.41 -0.18
CA SER A 18 14.59 4.07 0.43
C SER A 18 13.29 3.28 0.20
N HIS A 19 12.23 3.92 -0.30
CA HIS A 19 10.91 3.31 -0.53
C HIS A 19 10.57 3.20 -2.02
N GLN A 20 11.43 3.73 -2.91
CA GLN A 20 11.16 3.80 -4.36
C GLN A 20 11.40 2.46 -5.07
N SER A 21 12.24 1.58 -4.51
CA SER A 21 12.70 0.34 -5.15
C SER A 21 11.79 -0.88 -4.94
N VAL A 22 10.72 -0.75 -4.12
CA VAL A 22 9.91 -1.91 -3.70
C VAL A 22 8.71 -2.15 -4.62
N PHE A 23 8.35 -1.18 -5.48
CA PHE A 23 7.04 -1.16 -6.13
C PHE A 23 7.15 -0.90 -7.63
N THR A 24 7.18 -1.98 -8.41
CA THR A 24 7.32 -1.96 -9.88
C THR A 24 5.98 -1.96 -10.62
N THR A 25 4.87 -2.10 -9.90
CA THR A 25 3.52 -2.10 -10.49
C THR A 25 3.03 -0.66 -10.74
N PRO A 26 2.12 -0.45 -11.71
CA PRO A 26 1.58 0.88 -12.01
C PRO A 26 0.89 1.53 -10.81
N VAL A 27 0.25 0.74 -9.95
CA VAL A 27 -0.39 1.21 -8.72
C VAL A 27 0.02 0.30 -7.58
N THR A 28 0.42 0.87 -6.44
CA THR A 28 0.74 0.06 -5.26
C THR A 28 0.19 0.68 -4.00
N LEU A 29 -0.50 -0.13 -3.20
CA LEU A 29 -0.83 0.19 -1.83
C LEU A 29 0.27 -0.34 -0.90
N ILE A 30 0.79 0.54 -0.06
CA ILE A 30 1.88 0.27 0.88
C ILE A 30 1.36 0.51 2.28
N ASN A 31 1.26 -0.54 3.09
CA ASN A 31 0.90 -0.43 4.50
C ASN A 31 2.16 -0.48 5.38
N TYR A 32 2.44 0.61 6.09
CA TYR A 32 3.47 0.63 7.12
C TYR A 32 2.91 0.05 8.41
N TRP A 33 3.65 -0.90 8.99
CA TRP A 33 3.22 -1.63 10.18
C TRP A 33 4.38 -1.93 11.13
N ALA A 34 4.06 -2.47 12.30
CA ALA A 34 5.05 -3.00 13.24
C ALA A 34 4.51 -4.21 14.01
N VAL A 35 5.39 -5.15 14.41
CA VAL A 35 5.00 -6.35 15.19
C VAL A 35 4.26 -5.99 16.47
N TRP A 36 4.69 -4.92 17.15
CA TRP A 36 4.07 -4.44 18.39
C TRP A 36 2.75 -3.69 18.17
N CYS A 37 2.37 -3.36 16.93
CA CYS A 37 1.17 -2.58 16.61
C CYS A 37 -0.06 -3.50 16.45
N PRO A 38 -1.01 -3.54 17.41
CA PRO A 38 -2.18 -4.39 17.30
C PRO A 38 -3.14 -4.03 16.15
N PRO A 39 -3.48 -2.76 15.87
CA PRO A 39 -4.38 -2.45 14.75
C PRO A 39 -3.74 -2.81 13.41
N CYS A 40 -2.44 -2.59 13.22
CA CYS A 40 -1.74 -2.97 12.00
C CYS A 40 -1.87 -4.49 11.73
N ARG A 41 -1.61 -5.33 12.74
CA ARG A 41 -1.71 -6.79 12.61
C ARG A 41 -3.12 -7.28 12.24
N LYS A 42 -4.17 -6.52 12.59
CA LYS A 42 -5.55 -6.85 12.18
C LYS A 42 -5.81 -6.60 10.70
N GLU A 43 -5.08 -5.69 10.07
CA GLU A 43 -5.22 -5.37 8.64
C GLU A 43 -4.48 -6.36 7.73
N LEU A 44 -3.36 -6.92 8.19
CA LEU A 44 -2.49 -7.76 7.35
C LEU A 44 -3.23 -8.93 6.67
N PRO A 45 -4.09 -9.73 7.34
CA PRO A 45 -4.81 -10.81 6.66
C PRO A 45 -5.73 -10.31 5.54
N MET A 46 -6.40 -9.17 5.76
CA MET A 46 -7.28 -8.54 4.78
C MET A 46 -6.47 -8.05 3.56
N LEU A 47 -5.35 -7.36 3.82
CA LEU A 47 -4.44 -6.87 2.76
C LEU A 47 -3.85 -8.05 1.96
N ALA A 48 -3.48 -9.14 2.62
CA ALA A 48 -2.97 -10.35 1.97
C ALA A 48 -4.01 -10.94 1.00
N LYS A 49 -5.28 -10.98 1.40
CA LYS A 49 -6.36 -11.44 0.53
C LYS A 49 -6.60 -10.52 -0.66
N MET A 50 -6.46 -9.20 -0.46
CA MET A 50 -6.51 -8.24 -1.57
C MET A 50 -5.37 -8.48 -2.55
N GLN A 51 -4.14 -8.69 -2.07
CA GLN A 51 -2.99 -8.99 -2.92
C GLN A 51 -3.21 -10.26 -3.76
N GLU A 52 -3.72 -11.34 -3.16
CA GLU A 52 -4.09 -12.55 -3.89
C GLU A 52 -5.13 -12.28 -4.98
N THR A 53 -6.15 -11.49 -4.67
CA THR A 53 -7.23 -11.14 -5.60
C THR A 53 -6.66 -10.39 -6.80
N LEU A 54 -5.86 -9.35 -6.55
CA LEU A 54 -5.22 -8.54 -7.60
C LEU A 54 -4.31 -9.37 -8.51
N VAL A 55 -3.52 -10.28 -7.94
CA VAL A 55 -2.67 -11.20 -8.72
C VAL A 55 -3.51 -12.15 -9.56
N SER A 56 -4.54 -12.77 -8.96
CA SER A 56 -5.40 -13.73 -9.66
C SER A 56 -6.17 -13.12 -10.84
N SER A 57 -6.53 -11.84 -10.72
CA SER A 57 -7.22 -11.09 -11.78
C SER A 57 -6.25 -10.40 -12.75
N GLN A 58 -4.94 -10.57 -12.59
CA GLN A 58 -3.90 -9.86 -13.38
C GLN A 58 -4.13 -8.34 -13.39
N ALA A 59 -4.57 -7.78 -12.27
CA ALA A 59 -4.85 -6.35 -12.17
C ALA A 59 -3.54 -5.55 -12.26
N PRO A 60 -3.57 -4.33 -12.82
CA PRO A 60 -2.41 -3.43 -12.88
C PRO A 60 -2.14 -2.75 -11.52
N ALA A 61 -2.32 -3.46 -10.41
CA ALA A 61 -2.13 -2.96 -9.06
C ALA A 61 -1.62 -4.04 -8.10
N SER A 62 -0.93 -3.64 -7.04
CA SER A 62 -0.49 -4.52 -5.96
C SER A 62 -0.68 -3.91 -4.57
N VAL A 63 -0.59 -4.74 -3.56
CA VAL A 63 -0.66 -4.44 -2.14
C VAL A 63 0.55 -5.07 -1.46
N GLY A 64 1.29 -4.29 -0.68
CA GLY A 64 2.44 -4.74 0.09
C GLY A 64 2.49 -4.11 1.48
N ALA A 65 3.31 -4.67 2.36
CA ALA A 65 3.48 -4.20 3.73
C ALA A 65 4.95 -3.99 4.07
N VAL A 66 5.27 -2.83 4.64
CA VAL A 66 6.63 -2.45 5.02
C VAL A 66 6.70 -2.33 6.54
N HIS A 67 7.53 -3.16 7.16
CA HIS A 67 7.71 -3.13 8.61
C HIS A 67 8.60 -1.96 9.05
N VAL A 68 8.24 -1.29 10.15
CA VAL A 68 9.06 -0.24 10.77
C VAL A 68 9.97 -0.85 11.84
N GLY A 69 11.27 -0.85 11.56
CA GLY A 69 12.33 -1.45 12.36
C GLY A 69 12.87 -2.75 11.72
N ASN A 70 14.19 -2.95 11.82
CA ASN A 70 14.85 -4.15 11.31
C ASN A 70 14.77 -5.30 12.33
N HIS A 71 13.83 -6.22 12.13
CA HIS A 71 13.73 -7.44 12.95
C HIS A 71 13.14 -8.62 12.15
N LEU A 72 13.83 -9.00 11.08
CA LEU A 72 13.35 -9.99 10.10
C LEU A 72 12.73 -11.27 10.70
N PRO A 73 13.32 -11.92 11.73
CA PRO A 73 12.70 -13.12 12.32
C PRO A 73 11.30 -12.88 12.94
N ALA A 74 11.05 -11.70 13.51
CA ALA A 74 9.72 -11.39 14.07
C ALA A 74 8.75 -10.97 12.96
N ILE A 75 9.25 -10.31 11.92
CA ILE A 75 8.48 -9.95 10.73
C ILE A 75 7.93 -11.22 10.09
N THR A 76 8.81 -12.16 9.72
CA THR A 76 8.42 -13.41 9.04
C THR A 76 7.49 -14.25 9.90
N ALA A 77 7.84 -14.49 11.18
CA ALA A 77 7.00 -15.26 12.09
C ALA A 77 5.61 -14.65 12.29
N THR A 78 5.50 -13.31 12.32
CA THR A 78 4.20 -12.64 12.44
C THR A 78 3.38 -12.75 11.16
N LEU A 79 4.00 -12.57 9.98
CA LEU A 79 3.31 -12.72 8.69
C LEU A 79 2.83 -14.15 8.47
N GLU A 80 3.64 -15.16 8.80
CA GLU A 80 3.25 -16.57 8.74
C GLU A 80 2.05 -16.87 9.64
N LYS A 81 2.12 -16.43 10.91
CA LYS A 81 1.02 -16.60 11.88
C LYS A 81 -0.30 -15.98 11.40
N LEU A 82 -0.22 -14.89 10.63
CA LEU A 82 -1.37 -14.16 10.12
C LEU A 82 -1.78 -14.59 8.70
N ALA A 83 -1.11 -15.60 8.12
CA ALA A 83 -1.29 -16.01 6.73
C ALA A 83 -1.15 -14.83 5.74
N ALA A 84 -0.19 -13.93 6.00
CA ALA A 84 0.00 -12.67 5.28
C ALA A 84 1.37 -12.57 4.57
N THR A 85 2.04 -13.71 4.32
CA THR A 85 3.35 -13.76 3.68
C THR A 85 3.37 -13.24 2.24
N SER A 86 2.20 -13.17 1.58
CA SER A 86 2.05 -12.57 0.25
C SER A 86 2.33 -11.06 0.20
N LEU A 87 2.40 -10.39 1.35
CA LEU A 87 2.61 -8.95 1.46
C LEU A 87 4.09 -8.51 1.41
N GLY A 88 5.02 -9.47 1.42
CA GLY A 88 6.45 -9.21 1.51
C GLY A 88 6.93 -9.01 2.95
N SER A 89 8.26 -9.01 3.13
CA SER A 89 8.94 -8.89 4.42
C SER A 89 9.91 -7.71 4.47
N GLU A 90 9.68 -6.71 3.61
CA GLU A 90 10.47 -5.50 3.53
C GLU A 90 10.34 -4.70 4.83
N PHE A 91 11.41 -3.99 5.17
CA PHE A 91 11.44 -3.15 6.35
C PHE A 91 12.22 -1.86 6.08
N ILE A 92 11.98 -0.88 6.95
CA ILE A 92 12.74 0.36 7.04
C ILE A 92 13.37 0.45 8.43
N GLU A 93 14.51 1.13 8.54
CA GLU A 93 15.27 1.20 9.79
C GLU A 93 14.47 1.83 10.93
N ASP A 94 13.74 2.91 10.63
CA ASP A 94 13.00 3.65 11.65
C ASP A 94 11.76 4.36 11.08
N PHE A 95 11.02 5.03 11.97
CA PHE A 95 9.79 5.73 11.64
C PHE A 95 10.01 7.09 10.95
N ASN A 96 11.25 7.56 10.75
CA ASN A 96 11.53 8.89 10.17
C ASN A 96 10.96 9.04 8.76
N ALA A 97 11.15 8.03 7.92
CA ALA A 97 10.68 8.08 6.54
C ALA A 97 9.14 8.19 6.48
N VAL A 98 8.44 7.49 7.37
CA VAL A 98 6.98 7.57 7.53
C VAL A 98 6.55 8.94 8.08
N ARG A 99 7.30 9.51 9.04
CA ARG A 99 7.06 10.89 9.52
C ARG A 99 7.25 11.95 8.45
N GLN A 100 8.23 11.81 7.56
CA GLN A 100 8.46 12.77 6.48
C GLN A 100 7.26 12.86 5.53
N LEU A 101 6.54 11.75 5.33
CA LEU A 101 5.27 11.67 4.60
C LEU A 101 4.09 12.32 5.36
N GLY A 102 4.31 12.75 6.60
CA GLY A 102 3.35 13.47 7.42
C GLY A 102 2.44 12.57 8.27
N PHE A 103 2.80 11.30 8.45
CA PHE A 103 2.11 10.41 9.38
C PHE A 103 2.60 10.65 10.81
N LYS A 104 1.69 10.48 11.77
CA LYS A 104 1.98 10.63 13.21
C LYS A 104 2.06 9.29 13.95
N GLY A 105 1.61 8.21 13.32
CA GLY A 105 1.56 6.89 13.92
C GLY A 105 1.30 5.78 12.90
N LEU A 106 1.07 4.58 13.40
CA LEU A 106 0.78 3.37 12.63
C LEU A 106 -0.64 2.85 12.95
N PRO A 107 -1.28 2.10 12.03
CA PRO A 107 -0.83 1.88 10.65
C PRO A 107 -0.86 3.18 9.84
N ALA A 108 -0.04 3.21 8.79
CA ALA A 108 0.02 4.32 7.85
C ALA A 108 0.01 3.73 6.45
N THR A 109 -0.88 4.18 5.59
CA THR A 109 -1.02 3.64 4.24
C THR A 109 -0.70 4.71 3.21
N VAL A 110 0.09 4.37 2.21
CA VAL A 110 0.34 5.20 1.02
C VAL A 110 -0.09 4.43 -0.22
N VAL A 111 -0.71 5.12 -1.16
CA VAL A 111 -0.95 4.57 -2.50
C VAL A 111 -0.12 5.35 -3.51
N THR A 112 0.70 4.62 -4.25
CA THR A 112 1.54 5.14 -5.32
C THR A 112 0.89 4.90 -6.67
N VAL A 113 1.17 5.78 -7.61
CA VAL A 113 0.84 5.63 -9.02
C VAL A 113 2.11 5.93 -9.82
N ASN A 114 2.60 4.95 -10.57
CA ASN A 114 3.87 4.99 -11.30
C ASN A 114 5.05 5.40 -10.40
N GLY A 115 5.13 4.80 -9.21
CA GLY A 115 6.18 5.08 -8.22
C GLY A 115 6.03 6.41 -7.47
N LEU A 116 5.09 7.27 -7.85
CA LEU A 116 4.84 8.53 -7.16
C LEU A 116 3.75 8.33 -6.10
N PRO A 117 3.98 8.71 -4.83
CA PRO A 117 2.89 8.75 -3.86
C PRO A 117 1.84 9.76 -4.31
N GLN A 118 0.59 9.34 -4.35
CA GLN A 118 -0.53 10.22 -4.71
C GLN A 118 -1.53 10.36 -3.57
N TYR A 119 -1.52 9.40 -2.66
CA TYR A 119 -2.64 9.13 -1.78
C TYR A 119 -2.13 8.58 -0.44
N ARG A 120 -2.82 8.89 0.66
CA ARG A 120 -2.53 8.40 2.01
C ARG A 120 -3.79 8.06 2.79
N ALA A 121 -3.72 7.09 3.68
CA ALA A 121 -4.69 6.90 4.77
C ALA A 121 -3.96 6.79 6.11
N ASP A 122 -4.47 7.53 7.09
CA ASP A 122 -3.92 7.59 8.44
C ASP A 122 -4.67 6.64 9.37
N GLY A 123 -3.93 5.78 10.08
CA GLY A 123 -4.53 4.83 11.00
C GLY A 123 -5.28 3.73 10.28
N TYR A 124 -6.29 3.18 10.96
CA TYR A 124 -6.93 1.94 10.54
C TYR A 124 -7.71 2.10 9.23
N LEU A 125 -7.61 1.15 8.32
CA LEU A 125 -8.40 1.10 7.09
C LEU A 125 -9.83 0.67 7.42
N HIS A 126 -10.77 1.61 7.30
CA HIS A 126 -12.20 1.38 7.55
C HIS A 126 -13.00 1.00 6.29
N THR A 127 -12.36 1.00 5.13
CA THR A 127 -13.01 0.78 3.84
C THR A 127 -13.19 -0.70 3.55
N ASP A 128 -14.27 -1.05 2.85
CA ASP A 128 -14.49 -2.40 2.34
C ASP A 128 -13.33 -2.83 1.42
N PRO A 129 -12.69 -4.00 1.65
CA PRO A 129 -11.57 -4.48 0.83
C PRO A 129 -11.90 -4.60 -0.65
N GLN A 130 -13.14 -4.94 -1.00
CA GLN A 130 -13.59 -5.08 -2.39
C GLN A 130 -13.65 -3.70 -3.07
N VAL A 131 -14.18 -2.70 -2.37
CA VAL A 131 -14.22 -1.31 -2.86
C VAL A 131 -12.79 -0.78 -3.07
N LEU A 132 -11.90 -1.01 -2.10
CA LEU A 132 -10.52 -0.58 -2.20
C LEU A 132 -9.77 -1.30 -3.34
N THR A 133 -10.00 -2.60 -3.53
CA THR A 133 -9.43 -3.39 -4.62
C THR A 133 -9.91 -2.88 -5.99
N ALA A 134 -11.20 -2.61 -6.13
CA ALA A 134 -11.78 -2.05 -7.35
C ALA A 134 -11.20 -0.66 -7.66
N TRP A 135 -11.04 0.18 -6.64
CA TRP A 135 -10.44 1.52 -6.79
C TRP A 135 -8.97 1.45 -7.24
N LEU A 136 -8.15 0.61 -6.61
CA LEU A 136 -6.74 0.41 -7.03
C LEU A 136 -6.64 -0.08 -8.48
N THR A 137 -7.50 -1.02 -8.86
CA THR A 137 -7.57 -1.55 -10.24
C THR A 137 -7.94 -0.44 -11.23
N CYS A 138 -8.95 0.37 -10.89
CA CYS A 138 -9.42 1.49 -11.71
C CYS A 138 -8.32 2.54 -11.94
N LEU A 139 -7.53 2.87 -10.91
CA LEU A 139 -6.39 3.78 -11.02
C LEU A 139 -5.34 3.29 -12.02
N GLY A 140 -5.06 1.99 -12.06
CA GLY A 140 -4.10 1.41 -12.99
C GLY A 140 -4.59 1.42 -14.44
N VAL A 141 -5.87 1.16 -14.67
CA VAL A 141 -6.47 1.14 -16.01
C VAL A 141 -6.57 2.54 -16.63
N ASN A 142 -7.09 3.53 -15.89
CA ASN A 142 -7.34 4.88 -16.42
C ASN A 142 -6.06 5.60 -16.87
N ARG A 143 -4.90 5.23 -16.33
CA ARG A 143 -3.61 5.83 -16.71
C ARG A 143 -2.92 5.12 -17.87
N ALA A 144 -3.10 3.80 -18.03
CA ALA A 144 -2.65 3.10 -19.24
C ALA A 144 -3.28 3.72 -20.51
N GLN A 145 -4.53 4.16 -20.42
CA GLN A 145 -5.23 4.86 -21.51
C GLN A 145 -4.76 6.30 -21.76
N THR A 146 -4.15 6.95 -20.77
CA THR A 146 -3.63 8.33 -20.94
C THR A 146 -2.31 8.33 -21.71
N ILE A 147 -1.48 7.30 -21.53
CA ILE A 147 -0.20 7.15 -22.24
C ILE A 147 -0.44 6.88 -23.73
N THR A 148 -1.35 5.95 -24.07
CA THR A 148 -1.67 5.62 -25.47
C THR A 148 -2.39 6.73 -26.22
N ARG A 149 -3.10 7.63 -25.53
CA ARG A 149 -3.79 8.77 -26.16
C ARG A 149 -2.84 9.93 -26.55
N ASN A 150 -1.67 10.02 -25.92
CA ASN A 150 -0.66 11.03 -26.26
C ASN A 150 0.28 10.61 -27.42
N GLU A 151 0.23 9.35 -27.87
CA GLU A 151 0.97 8.88 -29.05
C GLU A 151 0.18 9.01 -30.36
N GLN A 152 -1.07 9.49 -30.30
CA GLN A 152 -1.95 9.71 -31.47
C GLN A 152 -2.16 11.19 -31.80
N LYS A 153 -1.28 12.08 -31.37
CA LYS A 153 -1.32 13.51 -31.73
C LYS A 153 -0.01 13.99 -32.33
#